data_AF-A0A2D5UUC8-F1
#
_entry.id   AF-A0A2D5UUC8-F1
#
_cell.length_a   1.000
_cell.length_b   1.000
_cell.length_c   1.000
_cell.angle_alpha   90.00
_cell.angle_beta   90.00
_cell.angle_gamma   90.00
#
_symmetry.space_group_name_H-M   'P 1'
#
loop_
_entity.id
_entity.type
_entity.pdbx_description
1 polymer ?
#
loop_
_entity_poly.entity_id
_entity_poly.type
_entity_poly.pdbx_seq_one_letter_code
_entity_poly.pdbx_strand_id
1 'polypeptide(L)'
;MEHAYWGKEYSEDETKEFLDGNNISYEYFSDDEKLLDRTVDDLVDGKVVAWFQGRSEWGPRALGNRSILADPRSEEMKELVNAKIKFREPFRPFAPAILEERMGGYFQDGDQVAKQYPARYMLLVLPLMKHKAETIKAVSHMGTGRLQTVREEWNPRYYQVVKRFGEATGVPVLLNTSFNLRGEPVVNSPANAFNTFSTSGIDVLVLKNYVVRK
;
A
#
# COMPACT_ATOMS: atom_id res chain seq x y z
N MET A 1 13.61 2.47 -17.14
CA MET A 1 12.40 1.67 -16.80
C MET A 1 11.47 2.62 -16.08
N GLU A 2 10.23 2.79 -16.54
CA GLU A 2 9.30 3.77 -15.94
C GLU A 2 8.49 3.17 -14.78
N HIS A 3 8.16 1.87 -14.86
CA HIS A 3 7.43 1.13 -13.83
C HIS A 3 7.90 -0.34 -13.73
N ALA A 4 7.52 -1.01 -12.64
CA ALA A 4 7.85 -2.43 -12.39
C ALA A 4 6.69 -3.40 -12.65
N TYR A 5 5.51 -2.93 -13.07
CA TYR A 5 4.30 -3.75 -13.25
C TYR A 5 4.35 -4.65 -14.50
N TRP A 6 5.13 -5.74 -14.44
CA TRP A 6 5.35 -6.66 -15.57
C TRP A 6 4.84 -8.08 -15.32
N GLY A 7 4.31 -8.35 -14.13
CA GLY A 7 3.74 -9.65 -13.79
C GLY A 7 2.37 -9.89 -14.39
N LYS A 8 1.74 -10.99 -13.94
CA LYS A 8 0.37 -11.36 -14.35
C LYS A 8 -0.64 -10.40 -13.72
N GLU A 9 -1.58 -9.94 -14.54
CA GLU A 9 -2.84 -9.38 -14.09
C GLU A 9 -3.91 -10.46 -14.11
N TYR A 10 -4.85 -10.38 -13.17
CA TYR A 10 -6.04 -11.23 -13.15
C TYR A 10 -7.25 -10.36 -13.49
N SER A 11 -8.15 -10.83 -14.35
CA SER A 11 -9.36 -10.10 -14.73
C SER A 11 -10.36 -10.02 -13.56
N GLU A 12 -11.39 -9.17 -13.73
CA GLU A 12 -12.52 -9.17 -12.78
C GLU A 12 -13.25 -10.51 -12.80
N ASP A 13 -13.42 -11.13 -13.98
CA ASP A 13 -14.04 -12.44 -14.12
C ASP A 13 -13.23 -13.54 -13.41
N GLU A 14 -11.91 -13.60 -13.62
CA GLU A 14 -11.03 -14.56 -12.91
C GLU A 14 -11.12 -14.38 -11.38
N THR A 15 -11.27 -13.13 -10.92
CA THR A 15 -11.42 -12.82 -9.50
C THR A 15 -12.80 -13.25 -8.98
N LYS A 16 -13.86 -12.97 -9.74
CA LYS A 16 -15.23 -13.33 -9.41
C LYS A 16 -15.42 -14.86 -9.37
N GLU A 17 -14.93 -15.56 -10.39
CA GLU A 17 -14.97 -17.02 -10.46
C GLU A 17 -14.30 -17.66 -9.24
N PHE A 18 -13.15 -17.11 -8.82
CA PHE A 18 -12.48 -17.57 -7.60
C PHE A 18 -13.35 -17.32 -6.35
N LEU A 19 -13.90 -16.11 -6.18
CA LEU A 19 -14.71 -15.76 -5.00
C LEU A 19 -15.98 -16.61 -4.92
N ASP A 20 -16.74 -16.68 -6.01
CA ASP A 20 -17.97 -17.47 -6.12
C ASP A 20 -17.70 -18.96 -5.93
N GLY A 21 -16.68 -19.49 -6.62
CA GLY A 21 -16.31 -20.91 -6.57
C GLY A 21 -15.85 -21.39 -5.19
N ASN A 22 -15.44 -20.46 -4.31
CA ASN A 22 -15.06 -20.74 -2.92
C ASN A 22 -16.10 -20.25 -1.90
N ASN A 23 -17.28 -19.79 -2.33
CA ASN A 23 -18.34 -19.24 -1.48
C ASN A 23 -17.84 -18.11 -0.55
N ILE A 24 -16.93 -17.27 -1.04
CA ILE A 24 -16.39 -16.14 -0.28
C ILE A 24 -17.37 -14.97 -0.41
N SER A 25 -17.81 -14.41 0.72
CA SER A 25 -18.67 -13.23 0.72
C SER A 25 -17.87 -11.98 0.35
N TYR A 26 -18.43 -11.15 -0.54
CA TYR A 26 -17.81 -9.90 -0.99
C TYR A 26 -18.85 -8.82 -1.25
N GLU A 27 -18.39 -7.57 -1.23
CA GLU A 27 -19.09 -6.40 -1.76
C GLU A 27 -18.48 -6.04 -3.13
N TYR A 28 -19.32 -5.85 -4.15
CA TYR A 28 -18.86 -5.46 -5.49
C TYR A 28 -19.09 -3.97 -5.74
N PHE A 29 -18.07 -3.30 -6.27
CA PHE A 29 -18.12 -1.89 -6.65
C PHE A 29 -17.99 -1.76 -8.17
N SER A 30 -19.09 -1.43 -8.85
CA SER A 30 -19.08 -1.13 -10.29
C SER A 30 -18.48 0.24 -10.62
N ASP A 31 -18.25 1.08 -9.61
CA ASP A 31 -17.76 2.45 -9.72
C ASP A 31 -16.45 2.55 -8.92
N ASP A 32 -15.34 2.74 -9.64
CA ASP A 32 -14.00 2.83 -9.06
C ASP A 32 -13.89 4.00 -8.08
N GLU A 33 -14.60 5.10 -8.31
CA GLU A 33 -14.55 6.27 -7.43
C GLU A 33 -15.10 5.94 -6.03
N LYS A 34 -16.21 5.19 -5.97
CA LYS A 34 -16.80 4.74 -4.69
C LYS A 34 -15.92 3.73 -3.97
N LEU A 35 -15.26 2.85 -4.70
CA LEU A 35 -14.32 1.91 -4.12
C LEU A 35 -13.13 2.63 -3.50
N LEU A 36 -12.59 3.63 -4.21
CA LEU A 36 -11.47 4.44 -3.74
C LEU A 36 -11.84 5.22 -2.48
N ASP A 37 -13.01 5.87 -2.46
CA ASP A 37 -13.53 6.55 -1.27
C ASP A 37 -13.65 5.57 -0.10
N ARG A 38 -14.30 4.43 -0.32
CA ARG A 38 -14.47 3.43 0.75
C ARG A 38 -13.14 2.87 1.26
N THR A 39 -12.17 2.69 0.38
CA THR A 39 -10.82 2.25 0.76
C THR A 39 -10.12 3.29 1.63
N VAL A 40 -10.27 4.58 1.29
CA VAL A 40 -9.69 5.67 2.08
C VAL A 40 -10.39 5.80 3.42
N ASP A 41 -11.71 5.69 3.48
CA ASP A 41 -12.47 5.66 4.74
C ASP A 41 -11.95 4.56 5.67
N ASP A 42 -11.74 3.34 5.14
CA ASP A 42 -11.17 2.24 5.91
C ASP A 42 -9.76 2.55 6.42
N LEU A 43 -8.90 3.16 5.61
CA LEU A 43 -7.55 3.56 6.03
C LEU A 43 -7.60 4.65 7.11
N VAL A 44 -8.46 5.65 6.96
CA VAL A 44 -8.66 6.75 7.92
C VAL A 44 -9.21 6.23 9.25
N ASP A 45 -10.09 5.23 9.21
CA ASP A 45 -10.62 4.51 10.37
C ASP A 45 -9.57 3.61 11.06
N GLY A 46 -8.33 3.59 10.57
CA GLY A 46 -7.24 2.80 11.15
C GLY A 46 -7.31 1.31 10.82
N LYS A 47 -8.02 0.93 9.75
CA LYS A 47 -8.03 -0.45 9.25
C LYS A 47 -6.81 -0.70 8.36
N VAL A 48 -6.31 -1.92 8.38
CA VAL A 48 -5.27 -2.37 7.46
C VAL A 48 -5.91 -2.97 6.21
N VAL A 49 -5.51 -2.45 5.05
CA VAL A 49 -6.07 -2.83 3.75
C VAL A 49 -5.04 -3.64 2.96
N ALA A 50 -5.38 -4.89 2.65
CA ALA A 50 -4.73 -5.64 1.58
C ALA A 50 -5.22 -5.14 0.22
N TRP A 51 -4.30 -4.70 -0.61
CA TRP A 51 -4.57 -4.07 -1.90
C TRP A 51 -3.98 -4.89 -3.05
N PHE A 52 -4.87 -5.44 -3.88
CA PHE A 52 -4.54 -6.27 -5.03
C PHE A 52 -5.20 -5.71 -6.29
N GLN A 53 -4.40 -5.23 -7.24
CA GLN A 53 -4.89 -4.71 -8.52
C GLN A 53 -3.84 -4.83 -9.64
N GLY A 54 -4.28 -4.76 -10.89
CA GLY A 54 -3.42 -4.72 -12.07
C GLY A 54 -2.35 -5.82 -12.12
N ARG A 55 -1.31 -5.57 -12.91
CA ARG A 55 -0.15 -6.45 -13.07
C ARG A 55 0.74 -6.40 -11.83
N SER A 56 1.16 -7.55 -11.32
CA SER A 56 2.10 -7.57 -10.19
C SER A 56 3.44 -6.90 -10.52
N GLU A 57 4.05 -6.34 -9.47
CA GLU A 57 5.39 -5.76 -9.51
C GLU A 57 6.44 -6.84 -9.75
N TRP A 58 7.46 -6.51 -10.54
CA TRP A 58 8.67 -7.31 -10.64
C TRP A 58 9.69 -6.85 -9.60
N GLY A 59 10.27 -7.81 -8.88
CA GLY A 59 11.25 -7.57 -7.82
C GLY A 59 10.69 -7.78 -6.40
N PRO A 60 11.49 -7.48 -5.36
CA PRO A 60 11.18 -7.86 -3.98
C PRO A 60 10.30 -6.84 -3.24
N ARG A 61 9.82 -5.79 -3.91
CA ARG A 61 9.07 -4.68 -3.31
C ARG A 61 7.66 -4.67 -3.87
N ALA A 62 6.67 -4.52 -2.99
CA ALA A 62 5.35 -4.10 -3.41
C ALA A 62 5.33 -2.58 -3.58
N LEU A 63 4.77 -2.13 -4.69
CA LEU A 63 4.78 -0.76 -5.17
C LEU A 63 3.36 -0.31 -5.54
N GLY A 64 2.34 -0.85 -4.89
CA GLY A 64 0.93 -0.44 -5.05
C GLY A 64 0.03 -1.42 -5.80
N ASN A 65 0.51 -2.60 -6.20
CA ASN A 65 -0.30 -3.63 -6.88
C ASN A 65 -0.45 -4.93 -6.09
N ARG A 66 0.52 -5.28 -5.24
CA ARG A 66 0.42 -6.39 -4.27
C ARG A 66 0.85 -5.92 -2.89
N SER A 67 0.10 -4.98 -2.33
CA SER A 67 0.51 -4.17 -1.18
C SER A 67 -0.40 -4.37 0.02
N ILE A 68 0.13 -4.20 1.22
CA ILE A 68 -0.64 -3.94 2.43
C ILE A 68 -0.46 -2.46 2.73
N LEU A 69 -1.59 -1.76 2.82
CA LEU A 69 -1.70 -0.33 3.03
C LEU A 69 -2.21 -0.05 4.43
N ALA A 70 -1.67 0.97 5.07
CA ALA A 70 -2.13 1.43 6.37
C ALA A 70 -1.88 2.93 6.57
N ASP A 71 -2.56 3.51 7.55
CA ASP A 71 -2.35 4.89 7.98
C ASP A 71 -0.93 5.08 8.57
N PRO A 72 -0.09 5.98 8.03
CA PRO A 72 1.26 6.17 8.54
C PRO A 72 1.35 7.07 9.80
N ARG A 73 0.25 7.70 10.22
CA ARG A 73 0.28 8.81 11.20
C ARG A 73 0.54 8.35 12.64
N SER A 74 0.09 7.16 13.02
CA SER A 74 0.18 6.62 14.39
C SER A 74 1.29 5.58 14.53
N GLU A 75 1.99 5.56 15.68
CA GLU A 75 3.01 4.51 15.94
C GLU A 75 2.32 3.17 16.23
N GLU A 76 1.13 3.22 16.83
CA GLU A 76 0.27 2.09 17.13
C GLU A 76 -0.09 1.30 15.86
N MET A 77 -0.27 1.97 14.72
CA MET A 77 -0.49 1.29 13.44
C MET A 77 0.73 0.46 13.02
N LYS A 78 1.95 0.97 13.21
CA LYS A 78 3.18 0.21 12.92
C LYS A 78 3.30 -1.01 13.82
N GLU A 79 2.97 -0.88 15.10
CA GLU A 79 2.94 -2.02 16.03
C GLU A 79 1.90 -3.06 15.60
N LEU A 80 0.68 -2.61 15.26
CA LEU A 80 -0.42 -3.46 14.79
C LEU A 80 -0.01 -4.25 13.55
N VAL A 81 0.54 -3.58 12.51
CA VAL A 81 0.97 -4.25 11.27
C VAL A 81 2.13 -5.22 11.55
N ASN A 82 3.09 -4.85 12.40
CA ASN A 82 4.19 -5.75 12.75
C ASN A 82 3.72 -7.00 13.52
N ALA A 83 2.85 -6.83 14.51
CA ALA A 83 2.43 -7.89 15.42
C ALA A 83 1.37 -8.82 14.82
N LYS A 84 0.33 -8.26 14.19
CA LYS A 84 -0.84 -9.03 13.73
C LYS A 84 -0.72 -9.58 12.32
N ILE A 85 0.19 -9.01 11.51
CA ILE A 85 0.24 -9.31 10.08
C ILE A 85 1.63 -9.81 9.69
N LYS A 86 2.68 -9.07 10.05
CA LYS A 86 4.03 -9.40 9.60
C LYS A 86 4.78 -10.38 10.49
N PHE A 87 4.38 -10.54 11.75
CA PHE A 87 5.04 -11.40 12.73
C PHE A 87 6.57 -11.22 12.71
N ARG A 88 7.00 -9.96 12.59
CA ARG A 88 8.41 -9.55 12.43
C ARG A 88 8.83 -8.62 13.55
N GLU A 89 10.13 -8.43 13.66
CA GLU A 89 10.72 -7.65 14.74
C GLU A 89 10.27 -6.17 14.68
N PRO A 90 9.90 -5.53 15.81
CA PRO A 90 9.32 -4.17 15.83
C PRO A 90 10.19 -3.08 15.20
N PHE A 91 11.52 -3.29 15.19
CA PHE A 91 12.47 -2.32 14.64
C PHE A 91 12.51 -2.29 13.11
N ARG A 92 11.93 -3.29 12.41
CA ARG A 92 11.95 -3.28 10.94
C ARG A 92 11.08 -2.13 10.40
N PRO A 93 11.64 -1.21 9.62
CA PRO A 93 10.91 -0.07 9.12
C PRO A 93 9.87 -0.48 8.06
N PHE A 94 8.80 0.30 7.98
CA PHE A 94 7.89 0.30 6.84
C PHE A 94 8.26 1.43 5.87
N ALA A 95 7.73 1.36 4.65
CA ALA A 95 8.06 2.32 3.61
C ALA A 95 6.95 3.36 3.45
N PRO A 96 7.28 4.66 3.40
CA PRO A 96 6.34 5.69 2.97
C PRO A 96 6.13 5.61 1.45
N ALA A 97 4.88 5.52 1.00
CA ALA A 97 4.49 5.79 -0.38
C ALA A 97 3.86 7.18 -0.46
N ILE A 98 4.41 8.06 -1.30
CA ILE A 98 4.08 9.49 -1.35
C ILE A 98 3.94 9.94 -2.80
N LEU A 99 3.03 10.87 -3.06
CA LEU A 99 2.91 11.48 -4.39
C LEU A 99 4.23 12.17 -4.79
N GLU A 100 4.68 11.97 -6.02
CA GLU A 100 5.95 12.53 -6.52
C GLU A 100 6.03 14.04 -6.29
N GLU A 101 4.93 14.75 -6.57
CA GLU A 101 4.80 16.21 -6.43
C GLU A 101 4.69 16.71 -4.97
N ARG A 102 4.60 15.81 -3.99
CA ARG A 102 4.55 16.15 -2.55
C ARG A 102 5.85 15.87 -1.80
N MET A 103 6.84 15.31 -2.49
CA MET A 103 8.13 14.92 -1.92
C MET A 103 8.87 16.05 -1.22
N GLY A 104 8.95 17.24 -1.84
CA GLY A 104 9.63 18.40 -1.26
C GLY A 104 9.02 18.90 0.04
N GLY A 105 7.79 18.50 0.38
CA GLY A 105 7.17 18.82 1.66
C GLY A 105 7.52 17.85 2.79
N TYR A 106 8.14 16.70 2.50
CA TYR A 106 8.33 15.60 3.46
C TYR A 106 9.79 15.17 3.63
N PHE A 107 10.58 15.22 2.56
CA PHE A 107 11.97 14.75 2.56
C PHE A 107 12.94 15.87 2.23
N GLN A 108 14.13 15.79 2.81
CA GLN A 108 15.24 16.69 2.46
C GLN A 108 15.63 16.44 0.99
N ASP A 109 15.84 17.53 0.24
CA ASP A 109 16.06 17.52 -1.21
C ASP A 109 14.98 16.78 -2.02
N GLY A 110 13.77 16.66 -1.45
CA GLY A 110 12.69 15.85 -1.98
C GLY A 110 12.36 16.15 -3.44
N ASP A 111 12.25 17.41 -3.84
CA ASP A 111 11.90 17.79 -5.21
C ASP A 111 12.97 17.39 -6.25
N GLN A 112 14.24 17.35 -5.83
CA GLN A 112 15.35 16.94 -6.70
C GLN A 112 15.41 15.42 -6.83
N VAL A 113 15.21 14.71 -5.71
CA VAL A 113 15.29 13.26 -5.66
C VAL A 113 14.03 12.58 -6.21
N ALA A 114 12.86 13.22 -6.10
CA ALA A 114 11.57 12.68 -6.55
C ALA A 114 11.59 12.15 -7.98
N LYS A 115 12.30 12.87 -8.86
CA LYS A 115 12.39 12.56 -10.30
C LYS A 115 13.38 11.45 -10.63
N GLN A 116 14.21 11.03 -9.67
CA GLN A 116 15.20 9.98 -9.87
C GLN A 116 14.54 8.60 -9.87
N TYR A 117 14.96 7.74 -10.80
CA TYR A 117 14.42 6.39 -10.93
C TYR A 117 14.39 5.58 -9.61
N PRO A 118 15.46 5.57 -8.77
CA PRO A 118 15.47 4.76 -7.55
C PRO A 118 14.39 5.14 -6.52
N ALA A 119 13.89 6.39 -6.52
CA ALA A 119 12.82 6.85 -5.63
C ALA A 119 11.50 6.12 -5.90
N ARG A 120 11.27 5.65 -7.13
CA ARG A 120 10.04 4.98 -7.57
C ARG A 120 9.94 3.53 -7.08
N TYR A 121 11.06 2.94 -6.67
CA TYR A 121 11.20 1.51 -6.44
C TYR A 121 11.53 1.15 -4.98
N MET A 122 11.38 2.08 -4.03
CA MET A 122 11.83 1.89 -2.64
C MET A 122 13.31 1.53 -2.53
N LEU A 123 14.15 2.18 -3.34
CA LEU A 123 15.60 1.95 -3.37
C LEU A 123 16.42 3.12 -2.77
N LEU A 124 15.76 4.17 -2.29
CA LEU A 124 16.40 5.30 -1.62
C LEU A 124 15.89 5.44 -0.19
N VAL A 125 16.82 5.78 0.70
CA VAL A 125 16.53 6.25 2.05
C VAL A 125 16.87 7.73 2.09
N LEU A 126 15.90 8.57 2.45
CA LEU A 126 16.13 9.99 2.61
C LEU A 126 15.82 10.43 4.05
N PRO A 127 16.53 11.46 4.55
CA PRO A 127 16.13 12.15 5.75
C PRO A 127 14.77 12.83 5.57
N LEU A 128 13.89 12.70 6.56
CA LEU A 128 12.66 13.48 6.61
C LEU A 128 12.96 14.91 7.05
N MET A 129 12.05 15.83 6.70
CA MET A 129 11.97 17.10 7.39
C MET A 129 11.64 16.87 8.87
N LYS A 130 12.32 17.58 9.77
CA LYS A 130 12.20 17.37 11.24
C LYS A 130 10.75 17.33 11.73
N HIS A 131 9.92 18.26 11.28
CA HIS A 131 8.51 18.35 11.71
C HIS A 131 7.60 17.29 11.07
N LYS A 132 8.04 16.63 9.98
CA LYS A 132 7.27 15.60 9.28
C LYS A 132 7.49 14.21 9.84
N ALA A 133 8.62 13.94 10.49
CA ALA A 133 8.85 12.66 11.16
C ALA A 133 7.75 12.34 12.19
N GLU A 134 7.30 13.35 12.94
CA GLU A 134 6.20 13.21 13.91
C GLU A 134 4.83 13.07 13.26
N THR A 135 4.67 13.47 12.00
CA THR A 135 3.40 13.37 11.26
C THR A 135 3.19 11.97 10.67
N ILE A 136 4.28 11.24 10.36
CA ILE A 136 4.23 9.93 9.69
C ILE A 136 5.08 8.90 10.44
N LYS A 137 4.77 8.72 11.73
CA LYS A 137 5.56 7.93 12.69
C LYS A 137 5.76 6.48 12.24
N ALA A 138 4.71 5.82 11.75
CA ALA A 138 4.77 4.41 11.37
C ALA A 138 5.74 4.10 10.21
N VAL A 139 6.11 5.11 9.43
CA VAL A 139 7.04 4.99 8.29
C VAL A 139 8.32 5.81 8.47
N SER A 140 8.50 6.41 9.66
CA SER A 140 9.72 7.09 10.05
C SER A 140 10.60 6.16 10.89
N HIS A 141 11.88 6.10 10.55
CA HIS A 141 12.87 5.34 11.31
C HIS A 141 14.07 6.22 11.58
N MET A 142 14.22 6.65 12.84
CA MET A 142 15.28 7.56 13.27
C MET A 142 15.38 8.83 12.40
N GLY A 143 14.22 9.37 11.99
CA GLY A 143 14.14 10.55 11.11
C GLY A 143 14.44 10.30 9.64
N THR A 144 14.49 9.03 9.20
CA THR A 144 14.68 8.63 7.79
C THR A 144 13.53 7.75 7.30
N GLY A 145 13.33 7.69 5.98
CA GLY A 145 12.30 6.84 5.37
C GLY A 145 12.76 6.26 4.04
N ARG A 146 12.50 4.97 3.81
CA ARG A 146 12.78 4.30 2.53
C ARG A 146 11.58 4.41 1.60
N LEU A 147 11.55 5.45 0.80
CA LEU A 147 10.33 5.93 0.15
C LEU A 147 10.04 5.31 -1.22
N GLN A 148 8.77 5.30 -1.58
CA GLN A 148 8.26 5.13 -2.92
C GLN A 148 7.63 6.45 -3.40
N THR A 149 8.06 7.00 -4.52
CA THR A 149 7.28 8.03 -5.23
C THR A 149 6.19 7.38 -6.07
N VAL A 150 5.00 7.98 -6.04
CA VAL A 150 3.80 7.53 -6.75
C VAL A 150 3.40 8.59 -7.77
N ARG A 151 3.06 8.12 -8.98
CA ARG A 151 2.63 8.95 -10.10
C ARG A 151 1.40 8.39 -10.77
N GLU A 152 0.53 9.28 -11.19
CA GLU A 152 -0.72 8.94 -11.83
C GLU A 152 -0.51 8.17 -13.13
N GLU A 153 0.49 8.54 -13.93
CA GLU A 153 0.69 7.98 -15.27
C GLU A 153 1.09 6.49 -15.25
N TRP A 154 1.63 5.99 -14.14
CA TRP A 154 2.09 4.61 -14.03
C TRP A 154 1.16 3.72 -13.20
N ASN A 155 0.47 4.32 -12.23
CA ASN A 155 -0.45 3.58 -11.37
C ASN A 155 -1.59 4.49 -10.91
N PRO A 156 -2.55 4.80 -11.81
CA PRO A 156 -3.56 5.83 -11.56
C PRO A 156 -4.44 5.48 -10.36
N ARG A 157 -4.87 4.21 -10.24
CA ARG A 157 -5.73 3.76 -9.13
C ARG A 157 -5.01 3.89 -7.78
N TYR A 158 -3.75 3.47 -7.69
CA TYR A 158 -2.96 3.62 -6.46
C TYR A 158 -2.65 5.09 -6.15
N TYR A 159 -2.33 5.89 -7.16
CA TYR A 159 -2.16 7.34 -7.04
C TYR A 159 -3.41 7.98 -6.43
N GLN A 160 -4.61 7.62 -6.91
CA GLN A 160 -5.87 8.16 -6.37
C GLN A 160 -6.09 7.77 -4.89
N VAL A 161 -5.74 6.55 -4.46
CA VAL A 161 -5.81 6.19 -3.03
C VAL A 161 -4.91 7.10 -2.19
N VAL A 162 -3.65 7.28 -2.60
CA VAL A 162 -2.69 8.14 -1.86
C VAL A 162 -3.14 9.60 -1.87
N LYS A 163 -3.64 10.09 -3.01
CA LYS A 163 -4.13 11.47 -3.17
C LYS A 163 -5.34 11.74 -2.28
N ARG A 164 -6.38 10.91 -2.36
CA ARG A 164 -7.59 11.07 -1.54
C ARG A 164 -7.33 10.90 -0.06
N PHE A 165 -6.46 9.96 0.33
CA PHE A 165 -5.99 9.86 1.71
C PHE A 165 -5.32 11.16 2.15
N GLY A 166 -4.48 11.75 1.30
CA GLY A 166 -3.87 13.06 1.54
C GLY A 166 -4.89 14.20 1.67
N GLU A 167 -5.94 14.21 0.85
CA GLU A 167 -7.03 15.19 0.92
C GLU A 167 -7.84 15.04 2.21
N ALA A 168 -8.14 13.82 2.63
CA ALA A 168 -8.91 13.53 3.85
C ALA A 168 -8.14 13.81 5.14
N THR A 169 -6.81 13.64 5.13
CA THR A 169 -5.99 13.66 6.35
C THR A 169 -5.01 14.83 6.45
N GLY A 170 -4.77 15.54 5.34
CA GLY A 170 -3.65 16.48 5.19
C GLY A 170 -2.28 15.80 5.05
N VAL A 171 -2.22 14.46 4.96
CA VAL A 171 -0.99 13.67 4.89
C VAL A 171 -0.98 12.82 3.60
N PRO A 172 -0.34 13.27 2.51
CA PRO A 172 -0.32 12.56 1.22
C PRO A 172 0.69 11.40 1.21
N VAL A 173 0.71 10.62 2.28
CA VAL A 173 1.62 9.49 2.49
C VAL A 173 0.80 8.31 2.97
N LEU A 174 1.11 7.12 2.47
CA LEU A 174 0.62 5.85 3.02
C LEU A 174 1.79 5.02 3.54
N LEU A 175 1.51 4.20 4.55
CA LEU A 175 2.36 3.05 4.82
C LEU A 175 2.13 2.02 3.72
N ASN A 176 3.20 1.62 3.03
CA ASN A 176 3.17 0.52 2.08
C ASN A 176 4.16 -0.58 2.52
N THR A 177 3.69 -1.81 2.53
CA THR A 177 4.52 -3.00 2.68
C THR A 177 4.08 -4.11 1.74
N SER A 178 4.98 -5.06 1.47
CA SER A 178 4.66 -6.26 0.68
C SER A 178 3.40 -6.97 1.15
N PHE A 179 2.56 -7.48 0.26
CA PHE A 179 1.42 -8.30 0.64
C PHE A 179 1.84 -9.78 0.71
N ASN A 180 2.17 -10.24 1.93
CA ASN A 180 2.62 -11.58 2.28
C ASN A 180 2.73 -11.75 3.80
N LEU A 181 2.85 -12.99 4.29
CA LEU A 181 3.30 -13.28 5.65
C LEU A 181 4.82 -13.51 5.71
N ARG A 182 5.35 -13.63 6.92
CA ARG A 182 6.75 -13.97 7.15
C ARG A 182 7.06 -15.35 6.57
N GLY A 183 8.08 -15.44 5.73
CA GLY A 183 8.51 -16.69 5.10
C GLY A 183 7.81 -16.99 3.78
N GLU A 184 6.84 -16.16 3.37
CA GLU A 184 6.10 -16.34 2.11
C GLU A 184 6.52 -15.32 1.05
N PRO A 185 6.42 -15.66 -0.25
CA PRO A 185 6.58 -14.69 -1.33
C PRO A 185 5.43 -13.67 -1.35
N VAL A 186 5.61 -12.57 -2.07
CA VAL A 186 4.51 -11.62 -2.35
C VAL A 186 3.38 -12.37 -3.07
N VAL A 187 2.14 -12.14 -2.65
CA VAL A 187 0.98 -12.79 -3.25
C VAL A 187 0.90 -12.51 -4.75
N ASN A 188 0.56 -13.53 -5.54
CA ASN A 188 0.48 -13.39 -6.99
C ASN A 188 -0.95 -13.50 -7.51
N SER A 189 -1.72 -14.50 -7.04
CA SER A 189 -3.10 -14.77 -7.48
C SER A 189 -4.16 -14.31 -6.46
N PRO A 190 -5.45 -14.18 -6.86
CA PRO A 190 -6.56 -13.94 -5.94
C PRO A 190 -6.60 -14.97 -4.80
N ALA A 191 -6.33 -16.24 -5.10
CA ALA A 191 -6.23 -17.30 -4.09
C ALA A 191 -5.12 -17.07 -3.07
N ASN A 192 -3.92 -16.64 -3.50
CA ASN A 192 -2.84 -16.31 -2.57
C ASN A 192 -3.19 -15.10 -1.69
N ALA A 193 -3.77 -14.06 -2.30
CA ALA A 193 -4.20 -12.86 -1.61
C ALA A 193 -5.27 -13.16 -0.56
N PHE A 194 -6.30 -13.93 -0.92
CA PHE A 194 -7.33 -14.35 0.02
C PHE A 194 -6.78 -15.23 1.14
N ASN A 195 -5.91 -16.21 0.84
CA ASN A 195 -5.30 -17.06 1.87
C ASN A 195 -4.47 -16.24 2.87
N THR A 196 -3.67 -15.28 2.38
CA THR A 196 -2.89 -14.37 3.23
C THR A 196 -3.82 -13.48 4.08
N PHE A 197 -4.90 -12.97 3.48
CA PHE A 197 -5.89 -12.17 4.18
C PHE A 197 -6.60 -12.97 5.29
N SER A 198 -7.12 -14.16 4.98
CA SER A 198 -7.93 -14.97 5.89
C SER A 198 -7.12 -15.49 7.09
N THR A 199 -5.82 -15.69 6.93
CA THR A 199 -4.91 -16.22 7.97
C THR A 199 -4.12 -15.14 8.73
N SER A 200 -4.42 -13.86 8.51
CA SER A 200 -3.70 -12.74 9.14
C SER A 200 -4.62 -11.81 9.93
N GLY A 201 -4.06 -10.74 10.51
CA GLY A 201 -4.85 -9.67 11.13
C GLY A 201 -5.25 -8.53 10.19
N ILE A 202 -5.23 -8.73 8.86
CA ILE A 202 -5.69 -7.71 7.89
C ILE A 202 -7.22 -7.58 7.98
N ASP A 203 -7.75 -6.36 7.98
CA ASP A 203 -9.17 -6.06 8.18
C ASP A 203 -9.98 -6.10 6.87
N VAL A 204 -9.38 -5.58 5.80
CA VAL A 204 -10.03 -5.43 4.49
C VAL A 204 -9.15 -5.97 3.38
N LEU A 205 -9.73 -6.73 2.46
CA LEU A 205 -9.07 -7.15 1.23
C LEU A 205 -9.80 -6.57 0.02
N VAL A 206 -9.08 -5.77 -0.76
CA VAL A 206 -9.52 -5.28 -2.06
C VAL A 206 -8.87 -6.14 -3.14
N LEU A 207 -9.69 -6.92 -3.86
CA LEU A 207 -9.32 -7.70 -5.04
C LEU A 207 -9.98 -7.07 -6.26
N LYS A 208 -9.25 -6.18 -6.96
CA LYS A 208 -9.86 -5.31 -7.99
C LYS A 208 -11.12 -4.63 -7.42
N ASN A 209 -12.28 -4.91 -7.99
CA ASN A 209 -13.55 -4.26 -7.69
C ASN A 209 -14.38 -5.02 -6.63
N TYR A 210 -13.78 -6.04 -6.02
CA TYR A 210 -14.38 -6.85 -4.98
C TYR A 210 -13.72 -6.57 -3.64
N VAL A 211 -14.52 -6.28 -2.62
CA VAL A 211 -14.07 -6.02 -1.26
C VAL A 211 -14.53 -7.15 -0.35
N VAL A 212 -13.59 -7.77 0.35
CA VAL A 212 -13.82 -8.80 1.35
C VAL A 212 -13.45 -8.23 2.72
N ARG A 213 -14.28 -8.50 3.73
CA ARG A 213 -14.12 -7.98 5.10
C ARG A 213 -14.20 -9.11 6.11
N LYS A 214 -13.58 -8.91 7.27
CA LYS A 214 -13.74 -9.76 8.47
C LYS A 214 -14.85 -9.26 9.37
#